data_AF-A0A7X4LQF2-F1
#
_entry.id   AF-A0A7X4LQF2-F1
#
_cell.length_a   1.000
_cell.length_b   1.000
_cell.length_c   1.000
_cell.angle_alpha   90.00
_cell.angle_beta   90.00
_cell.angle_gamma   90.00
#
_symmetry.space_group_name_H-M   'P 1'
#
loop_
_entity.id
_entity.type
_entity.pdbx_description
1 polymer ?
#
loop_
_entity_poly.entity_id
_entity_poly.type
_entity_poly.pdbx_seq_one_letter_code
_entity_poly.pdbx_strand_id
1 'polypeptide(L)'
;MSEDEWEVPTSITVYPRFIKGHRSLNGDYYLPSLVGRIYKEVLLAFQEDALILAGLGLRGTVEAVCNDLNISGRNLEARISKLATAGYISRKDAERLHGIRFMGNDAAHEIKKPKSAQLSVALRIVEHLLSSVYILEKEVQGNIETLITEFSGFVDLIKEKVKHLSSGDELPIIGLLGRDIRRVKESLPNLEPELISKIDGGEISFLTKGKVDKYENSRHDLQHYVVV
;
A
#
# COMPACT_ATOMS: atom_id res chain seq x y z
N MET A 1 68.17 -11.35 -4.48
CA MET A 1 66.88 -11.87 -4.99
C MET A 1 66.18 -10.68 -5.61
N SER A 2 65.83 -10.83 -6.88
CA SER A 2 65.61 -9.79 -7.90
C SER A 2 64.36 -8.94 -7.72
N GLU A 3 64.49 -7.61 -7.93
CA GLU A 3 63.42 -6.60 -7.93
C GLU A 3 62.62 -6.55 -9.27
N ASP A 4 62.49 -7.67 -9.99
CA ASP A 4 61.92 -7.72 -11.36
C ASP A 4 60.86 -8.83 -11.52
N GLU A 5 60.09 -9.12 -10.47
CA GLU A 5 58.93 -10.01 -10.58
C GLU A 5 57.71 -9.22 -11.08
N TRP A 6 57.39 -9.37 -12.36
CA TRP A 6 56.19 -8.83 -12.97
C TRP A 6 54.94 -9.47 -12.33
N GLU A 7 54.20 -8.72 -11.53
CA GLU A 7 52.89 -9.15 -11.05
C GLU A 7 51.85 -9.02 -12.18
N VAL A 8 51.24 -10.14 -12.55
CA VAL A 8 50.15 -10.15 -13.54
C VAL A 8 48.90 -9.53 -12.88
N PRO A 9 48.35 -8.43 -13.41
CA PRO A 9 47.15 -7.84 -12.86
C PRO A 9 46.00 -8.85 -12.97
N THR A 10 45.58 -9.37 -11.82
CA THR A 10 44.52 -10.36 -11.73
C THR A 10 43.23 -9.64 -11.35
N SER A 11 42.16 -9.81 -12.14
CA SER A 11 40.83 -9.33 -11.78
C SER A 11 39.96 -10.49 -11.31
N ILE A 12 39.23 -10.28 -10.22
CA ILE A 12 38.24 -11.23 -9.71
C ILE A 12 36.86 -10.63 -9.97
N THR A 13 36.03 -11.34 -10.73
CA THR A 13 34.63 -10.98 -10.95
C THR A 13 33.74 -11.95 -10.21
N VAL A 14 32.87 -11.44 -9.34
CA VAL A 14 32.00 -12.25 -8.47
C VAL A 14 30.56 -12.19 -8.99
N TYR A 15 29.90 -13.35 -9.03
CA TYR A 15 28.52 -13.51 -9.48
C TYR A 15 27.63 -14.17 -8.40
N PRO A 16 26.32 -13.84 -8.34
CA PRO A 16 25.67 -12.78 -9.10
C PRO A 16 26.18 -11.40 -8.67
N ARG A 17 26.24 -10.47 -9.62
CA ARG A 17 26.67 -9.10 -9.31
C ARG A 17 25.67 -8.43 -8.37
N PHE A 18 26.13 -7.49 -7.56
CA PHE A 18 25.26 -6.70 -6.69
C PHE A 18 25.13 -5.28 -7.22
N ILE A 19 23.96 -4.67 -7.02
CA ILE A 19 23.74 -3.27 -7.33
C ILE A 19 24.38 -2.43 -6.21
N LYS A 20 25.39 -1.63 -6.56
CA LYS A 20 26.13 -0.82 -5.57
C LYS A 20 25.18 0.12 -4.81
N GLY A 21 25.18 0.03 -3.49
CA GLY A 21 24.38 0.91 -2.61
C GLY A 21 22.88 0.59 -2.58
N HIS A 22 22.47 -0.54 -3.15
CA HIS A 22 21.10 -1.04 -3.09
C HIS A 22 20.98 -2.11 -2.00
N ARG A 23 19.82 -2.15 -1.34
CA ARG A 23 19.41 -3.23 -0.43
C ARG A 23 18.10 -3.78 -0.95
N SER A 24 17.88 -5.08 -0.80
CA SER A 24 16.62 -5.71 -1.16
C SER A 24 15.44 -5.01 -0.46
N LEU A 25 14.33 -4.90 -1.18
CA LEU A 25 13.09 -4.36 -0.65
C LEU A 25 12.55 -5.29 0.44
N ASN A 26 12.49 -4.80 1.68
CA ASN A 26 11.85 -5.52 2.78
C ASN A 26 10.35 -5.60 2.53
N GLY A 27 9.74 -6.77 2.78
CA GLY A 27 8.31 -6.96 2.55
C GLY A 27 7.95 -7.34 1.11
N ASP A 28 8.91 -7.69 0.25
CA ASP A 28 8.65 -8.06 -1.15
C ASP A 28 7.65 -9.22 -1.34
N TYR A 29 7.47 -10.05 -0.30
CA TYR A 29 6.48 -11.13 -0.25
C TYR A 29 5.02 -10.63 -0.20
N TYR A 30 4.77 -9.36 0.12
CA TYR A 30 3.44 -8.75 0.02
C TYR A 30 3.09 -8.28 -1.39
N LEU A 31 4.05 -8.30 -2.32
CA LEU A 31 3.81 -7.87 -3.69
C LEU A 31 2.94 -8.89 -4.44
N PRO A 32 1.98 -8.42 -5.25
CA PRO A 32 1.25 -9.27 -6.17
C PRO A 32 2.20 -10.07 -7.07
N SER A 33 1.81 -11.30 -7.41
CA SER A 33 2.69 -12.26 -8.11
C SER A 33 3.33 -11.70 -9.39
N LEU A 34 2.54 -11.00 -10.23
CA LEU A 34 3.03 -10.40 -11.47
C LEU A 34 3.96 -9.20 -11.20
N VAL A 35 3.57 -8.32 -10.27
CA VAL A 35 4.35 -7.12 -9.90
C VAL A 35 5.70 -7.53 -9.32
N GLY A 36 5.70 -8.47 -8.36
CA GLY A 36 6.91 -9.00 -7.74
C GLY A 36 7.82 -9.72 -8.74
N ARG A 37 7.25 -10.44 -9.71
CA ARG A 37 8.03 -11.11 -10.77
C ARG A 37 8.77 -10.09 -11.65
N ILE A 38 8.06 -9.10 -12.18
CA ILE A 38 8.67 -8.07 -13.06
C ILE A 38 9.72 -7.27 -12.28
N TYR A 39 9.44 -6.92 -11.02
CA TYR A 39 10.42 -6.25 -10.17
C TYR A 39 11.69 -7.09 -9.96
N LYS A 40 11.58 -8.41 -9.74
CA LYS A 40 12.75 -9.30 -9.62
C LYS A 40 13.53 -9.42 -10.92
N GLU A 41 12.87 -9.45 -12.07
CA GLU A 41 13.52 -9.42 -13.39
C GLU A 41 14.29 -8.10 -13.60
N VAL A 42 13.73 -6.96 -13.17
CA VAL A 42 14.42 -5.65 -13.19
C VAL A 42 15.68 -5.68 -12.34
N LEU A 43 15.62 -6.24 -11.13
CA LEU A 43 16.79 -6.36 -10.26
C LEU A 43 17.88 -7.19 -10.92
N LEU A 44 17.53 -8.35 -11.49
CA LEU A 44 18.47 -9.21 -12.21
C LEU A 44 19.09 -8.50 -13.42
N ALA A 45 18.26 -7.82 -14.22
CA ALA A 45 18.74 -7.04 -15.38
C ALA A 45 19.72 -5.94 -14.94
N PHE A 46 19.45 -5.27 -13.82
CA PHE A 46 20.33 -4.21 -13.33
C PHE A 46 21.61 -4.77 -12.69
N GLN A 47 21.51 -5.85 -11.92
CA GLN A 47 22.67 -6.59 -11.39
C GLN A 47 23.63 -6.99 -12.52
N GLU A 48 23.09 -7.44 -13.64
CA GLU A 48 23.87 -7.88 -14.80
C GLU A 48 24.22 -6.78 -15.81
N ASP A 49 24.10 -5.49 -15.43
CA ASP A 49 24.39 -4.33 -16.28
C ASP A 49 23.58 -4.29 -17.61
N ALA A 50 22.46 -5.01 -17.69
CA ALA A 50 21.50 -4.94 -18.79
C ALA A 50 20.62 -3.69 -18.67
N LEU A 51 21.24 -2.51 -18.71
CA LEU A 51 20.65 -1.22 -18.31
C LEU A 51 19.42 -0.80 -19.17
N ILE A 52 19.40 -1.15 -20.45
CA ILE A 52 18.25 -0.87 -21.33
C ILE A 52 17.03 -1.69 -20.86
N LEU A 53 17.23 -2.98 -20.59
CA LEU A 53 16.18 -3.86 -20.09
C LEU A 53 15.73 -3.46 -18.68
N ALA A 54 16.66 -3.05 -17.81
CA ALA A 54 16.32 -2.52 -16.50
C ALA A 54 15.44 -1.26 -16.61
N GLY A 55 15.78 -0.33 -17.51
CA GLY A 55 14.97 0.88 -17.75
C GLY A 55 13.57 0.58 -18.28
N LEU A 56 13.47 -0.33 -19.26
CA LEU A 56 12.20 -0.81 -19.79
C LEU A 56 11.38 -1.51 -18.71
N GLY A 57 12.01 -2.40 -17.94
CA GLY A 57 11.38 -3.17 -16.89
C GLY A 57 10.88 -2.29 -15.75
N LEU A 58 11.58 -1.21 -15.37
CA LEU A 58 11.09 -0.26 -14.37
C LEU A 58 9.78 0.40 -14.81
N ARG A 59 9.65 0.80 -16.08
CA ARG A 59 8.38 1.27 -16.65
C ARG A 59 7.33 0.15 -16.62
N GLY A 60 7.73 -1.08 -16.96
CA GLY A 60 6.89 -2.27 -16.88
C GLY A 60 6.37 -2.56 -15.46
N THR A 61 7.19 -2.36 -14.42
CA THR A 61 6.77 -2.50 -13.03
C THR A 61 5.68 -1.50 -12.68
N VAL A 62 5.83 -0.22 -13.09
CA VAL A 62 4.78 0.79 -12.88
C VAL A 62 3.48 0.40 -13.61
N GLU A 63 3.58 -0.11 -14.84
CA GLU A 63 2.41 -0.63 -15.58
C GLU A 63 1.76 -1.82 -14.89
N ALA A 64 2.55 -2.73 -14.33
CA ALA A 64 2.06 -3.88 -13.58
C ALA A 64 1.29 -3.45 -12.32
N VAL A 65 1.80 -2.47 -11.58
CA VAL A 65 1.08 -1.89 -10.42
C VAL A 65 -0.25 -1.28 -10.88
N CYS A 66 -0.25 -0.50 -11.97
CA CYS A 66 -1.48 0.06 -12.49
C CYS A 66 -2.47 -1.04 -12.94
N ASN A 67 -1.99 -2.18 -13.46
CA ASN A 67 -2.85 -3.29 -13.91
C ASN A 67 -3.48 -3.99 -12.70
N ASP A 68 -2.68 -4.28 -11.69
CA ASP A 68 -3.10 -4.93 -10.45
C ASP A 68 -4.17 -4.10 -9.70
N LEU A 69 -3.98 -2.79 -9.63
CA LEU A 69 -4.95 -1.84 -9.07
C LEU A 69 -6.14 -1.54 -10.00
N ASN A 70 -6.26 -2.23 -11.14
CA ASN A 70 -7.31 -2.02 -12.15
C ASN A 70 -7.47 -0.55 -12.61
N ILE A 71 -6.36 0.19 -12.67
CA ILE A 71 -6.36 1.59 -13.11
C ILE A 71 -6.45 1.65 -14.64
N SER A 72 -7.62 2.05 -15.13
CA SER A 72 -7.90 2.22 -16.56
C SER A 72 -7.25 3.48 -17.15
N GLY A 73 -6.78 3.43 -18.39
CA GLY A 73 -6.27 4.61 -19.08
C GLY A 73 -5.70 4.28 -20.45
N ARG A 74 -5.72 5.25 -21.38
CA ARG A 74 -5.26 5.05 -22.77
C ARG A 74 -3.76 4.80 -22.87
N ASN A 75 -2.99 5.31 -21.92
CA ASN A 75 -1.54 5.19 -21.85
C ASN A 75 -1.07 5.28 -20.40
N LEU A 76 0.21 4.99 -20.16
CA LEU A 76 0.81 5.04 -18.82
C LEU A 76 0.73 6.44 -18.17
N GLU A 77 0.73 7.51 -18.97
CA GLU A 77 0.59 8.87 -18.44
C GLU A 77 -0.72 9.06 -17.69
N ALA A 78 -1.84 8.77 -18.35
CA ALA A 78 -3.17 8.91 -17.77
C ALA A 78 -3.35 7.99 -16.56
N ARG A 79 -2.71 6.83 -16.56
CA ARG A 79 -2.77 5.86 -15.46
C ARG A 79 -2.00 6.34 -14.23
N ILE A 80 -0.82 6.92 -14.42
CA ILE A 80 -0.05 7.54 -13.33
C ILE A 80 -0.83 8.71 -12.71
N SER A 81 -1.44 9.57 -13.53
CA SER A 81 -2.28 10.66 -13.01
C SER A 81 -3.47 10.12 -12.20
N LYS A 82 -4.09 9.04 -12.66
CA LYS A 82 -5.21 8.41 -11.95
C LYS A 82 -4.80 7.75 -10.63
N LEU A 83 -3.60 7.18 -10.54
CA LEU A 83 -3.07 6.66 -9.26
C LEU A 83 -3.05 7.76 -8.20
N ALA A 84 -2.59 8.97 -8.57
CA ALA A 84 -2.55 10.09 -7.64
C ALA A 84 -3.96 10.60 -7.28
N THR A 85 -4.87 10.71 -8.25
CA THR A 85 -6.24 11.18 -7.95
C THR A 85 -7.05 10.17 -7.13
N ALA A 86 -6.74 8.88 -7.26
CA ALA A 86 -7.36 7.82 -6.47
C ALA A 86 -6.73 7.67 -5.06
N GLY A 87 -5.70 8.46 -4.74
CA GLY A 87 -5.09 8.48 -3.40
C GLY A 87 -4.04 7.40 -3.12
N TYR A 88 -3.72 6.53 -4.10
CA TYR A 88 -2.69 5.50 -3.92
C TYR A 88 -1.27 6.08 -3.77
N ILE A 89 -1.03 7.26 -4.35
CA ILE A 89 0.26 7.95 -4.30
C ILE A 89 0.08 9.46 -4.19
N SER A 90 1.12 10.17 -3.76
CA SER A 90 1.11 11.62 -3.77
C SER A 90 1.29 12.18 -5.19
N ARG A 91 0.90 13.46 -5.39
CA ARG A 91 1.17 14.17 -6.66
C ARG A 91 2.66 14.23 -7.00
N LYS A 92 3.52 14.39 -6.00
CA LYS A 92 4.98 14.40 -6.18
C LYS A 92 5.51 13.05 -6.64
N ASP A 93 4.90 11.95 -6.21
CA ASP A 93 5.29 10.62 -6.67
C ASP A 93 4.85 10.40 -8.12
N ALA A 94 3.67 10.88 -8.51
CA ALA A 94 3.26 10.86 -9.92
C ALA A 94 4.23 11.60 -10.84
N GLU A 95 4.70 12.80 -10.44
CA GLU A 95 5.73 13.55 -11.18
C GLU A 95 7.02 12.74 -11.37
N ARG A 96 7.49 12.08 -10.30
CA ARG A 96 8.67 11.21 -10.34
C ARG A 96 8.46 9.99 -11.26
N LEU A 97 7.29 9.38 -11.21
CA LEU A 97 6.93 8.24 -12.08
C LEU A 97 6.84 8.64 -13.55
N HIS A 98 6.44 9.87 -13.87
CA HIS A 98 6.55 10.38 -15.24
C HIS A 98 8.01 10.43 -15.73
N GLY A 99 8.97 10.73 -14.85
CA GLY A 99 10.40 10.61 -15.16
C GLY A 99 10.80 9.18 -15.56
N ILE A 100 10.28 8.17 -14.86
CA ILE A 100 10.52 6.75 -15.19
C ILE A 100 9.85 6.38 -16.52
N ARG A 101 8.63 6.87 -16.77
CA ARG A 101 7.96 6.69 -18.06
C ARG A 101 8.82 7.23 -19.20
N PHE A 102 9.35 8.44 -19.07
CA PHE A 102 10.22 9.03 -20.10
C PHE A 102 11.47 8.19 -20.31
N MET A 103 12.19 7.84 -19.23
CA MET A 103 13.38 7.00 -19.31
C MET A 103 13.09 5.63 -19.97
N GLY A 104 11.99 4.98 -19.62
CA GLY A 104 11.60 3.70 -20.20
C GLY A 104 11.19 3.81 -21.67
N ASN A 105 10.53 4.90 -22.06
CA ASN A 105 10.21 5.17 -23.46
C ASN A 105 11.47 5.40 -24.30
N ASP A 106 12.43 6.21 -23.81
CA ASP A 106 13.73 6.43 -24.47
C ASP A 106 14.50 5.10 -24.60
N ALA A 107 14.49 4.26 -23.57
CA ALA A 107 15.13 2.95 -23.61
C ALA A 107 14.47 2.00 -24.63
N ALA A 108 13.14 2.05 -24.77
CA ALA A 108 12.37 1.17 -25.65
C ALA A 108 12.43 1.59 -27.13
N HIS A 109 12.24 2.88 -27.40
CA HIS A 109 12.06 3.40 -28.76
C HIS A 109 13.34 3.97 -29.34
N GLU A 110 14.17 4.62 -28.51
CA GLU A 110 15.44 5.22 -28.95
C GLU A 110 16.64 4.31 -28.68
N ILE A 111 16.43 3.17 -27.99
CA ILE A 111 17.49 2.24 -27.55
C ILE A 111 18.59 2.97 -26.76
N LYS A 112 18.20 4.06 -26.09
CA LYS A 112 19.13 4.91 -25.36
C LYS A 112 19.48 4.28 -24.04
N LYS A 113 20.73 3.85 -23.89
CA LYS A 113 21.25 3.25 -22.65
C LYS A 113 21.16 4.27 -21.48
N PRO A 114 20.37 3.99 -20.44
CA PRO A 114 20.33 4.85 -19.25
C PRO A 114 21.66 4.79 -18.49
N LYS A 115 22.02 5.86 -17.79
CA LYS A 115 23.16 5.83 -16.86
C LYS A 115 22.80 5.00 -15.64
N SER A 116 23.73 4.20 -15.12
CA SER A 116 23.54 3.41 -13.89
C SER A 116 23.02 4.25 -12.71
N ALA A 117 23.53 5.48 -12.55
CA ALA A 117 23.04 6.42 -11.53
C ALA A 117 21.56 6.81 -11.72
N GLN A 118 21.10 6.97 -12.96
CA GLN A 118 19.69 7.28 -13.24
C GLN A 118 18.79 6.07 -12.91
N LEU A 119 19.23 4.85 -13.24
CA LEU A 119 18.52 3.62 -12.90
C LEU A 119 18.46 3.39 -11.40
N SER A 120 19.53 3.68 -10.66
CA SER A 120 19.54 3.59 -9.20
C SER A 120 18.49 4.53 -8.57
N VAL A 121 18.37 5.76 -9.08
CA VAL A 121 17.34 6.70 -8.63
C VAL A 121 15.94 6.21 -9.01
N ALA A 122 15.75 5.74 -10.24
CA ALA A 122 14.46 5.23 -10.71
C ALA A 122 14.02 3.98 -9.95
N LEU A 123 14.93 3.05 -9.66
CA LEU A 123 14.67 1.86 -8.86
C LEU A 123 14.16 2.24 -7.46
N ARG A 124 14.81 3.19 -6.79
CA ARG A 124 14.36 3.68 -5.47
C ARG A 124 12.96 4.28 -5.50
N ILE A 125 12.60 4.99 -6.58
CA ILE A 125 11.26 5.56 -6.76
C ILE A 125 10.23 4.46 -6.97
N VAL A 126 10.53 3.43 -7.78
CA VAL A 126 9.65 2.26 -7.95
C VAL A 126 9.50 1.49 -6.65
N GLU A 127 10.58 1.27 -5.90
CA GLU A 127 10.52 0.61 -4.59
C GLU A 127 9.68 1.40 -3.58
N HIS A 128 9.79 2.73 -3.60
CA HIS A 128 8.90 3.57 -2.80
C HIS A 128 7.42 3.41 -3.20
N LEU A 129 7.12 3.36 -4.51
CA LEU A 129 5.77 3.07 -5.00
C LEU A 129 5.27 1.71 -4.49
N LEU A 130 6.07 0.65 -4.65
CA LEU A 130 5.72 -0.70 -4.20
C LEU A 130 5.50 -0.75 -2.68
N SER A 131 6.36 -0.07 -1.94
CA SER A 131 6.27 0.03 -0.48
C SER A 131 4.98 0.70 -0.05
N SER A 132 4.65 1.86 -0.64
CA SER A 132 3.47 2.63 -0.27
C SER A 132 2.17 1.92 -0.65
N VAL A 133 2.12 1.28 -1.81
CA VAL A 133 0.88 0.65 -2.32
C VAL A 133 0.60 -0.71 -1.67
N TYR A 134 1.63 -1.52 -1.39
CA TYR A 134 1.42 -2.91 -0.96
C TYR A 134 1.99 -3.22 0.42
N ILE A 135 3.20 -2.79 0.72
CA ILE A 135 3.93 -3.25 1.90
C ILE A 135 3.41 -2.54 3.15
N LEU A 136 3.37 -1.20 3.13
CA LEU A 136 2.95 -0.41 4.28
C LEU A 136 1.48 -0.68 4.65
N GLU A 137 0.61 -0.88 3.67
CA GLU A 137 -0.79 -1.26 3.93
C GLU A 137 -0.90 -2.57 4.74
N LYS A 138 -0.01 -3.54 4.47
CA LYS A 138 0.04 -4.81 5.20
C LYS A 138 0.74 -4.71 6.54
N GLU A 139 1.80 -3.91 6.64
CA GLU A 139 2.51 -3.70 7.90
C GLU A 139 1.70 -2.87 8.90
N VAL A 140 0.90 -1.92 8.42
CA VAL A 140 -0.01 -1.13 9.28
C VAL A 140 -1.12 -2.02 9.84
N GLN A 141 -1.67 -2.92 9.03
CA GLN A 141 -2.69 -3.90 9.44
C GLN A 141 -2.15 -4.82 10.54
N GLY A 142 -2.43 -4.48 11.81
CA GLY A 142 -2.09 -5.27 12.99
C GLY A 142 -0.99 -4.68 13.88
N ASN A 143 -0.26 -3.67 13.42
CA ASN A 143 0.79 -3.03 14.23
C ASN A 143 0.42 -1.61 14.70
N ILE A 144 -0.45 -0.91 13.98
CA ILE A 144 -0.81 0.48 14.27
C ILE A 144 -2.32 0.67 14.18
N GLU A 145 -2.90 1.37 15.16
CA GLU A 145 -4.30 1.80 15.09
C GLU A 145 -4.48 2.90 14.04
N THR A 146 -5.30 2.64 13.03
CA THR A 146 -5.66 3.61 11.99
C THR A 146 -7.14 4.01 12.05
N LEU A 147 -7.47 5.03 11.26
CA LEU A 147 -8.85 5.43 10.99
C LEU A 147 -9.59 4.30 10.27
N ILE A 148 -10.84 4.09 10.65
CA ILE A 148 -11.74 3.11 10.04
C ILE A 148 -12.78 3.89 9.25
N THR A 149 -12.63 3.87 7.94
CA THR A 149 -13.53 4.55 7.00
C THR A 149 -14.54 3.61 6.35
N GLU A 150 -14.21 2.31 6.30
CA GLU A 150 -15.02 1.27 5.66
C GLU A 150 -15.92 0.55 6.66
N PHE A 151 -17.13 0.18 6.22
CA PHE A 151 -18.12 -0.50 7.07
C PHE A 151 -17.65 -1.87 7.57
N SER A 152 -16.91 -2.62 6.75
CA SER A 152 -16.36 -3.93 7.15
C SER A 152 -15.45 -3.82 8.37
N GLY A 153 -14.50 -2.87 8.36
CA GLY A 153 -13.61 -2.63 9.48
C GLY A 153 -14.35 -2.10 10.72
N PHE A 154 -15.44 -1.35 10.52
CA PHE A 154 -16.29 -0.87 11.60
C PHE A 154 -16.99 -2.03 12.32
N VAL A 155 -17.60 -2.94 11.57
CA VAL A 155 -18.24 -4.14 12.10
C VAL A 155 -17.24 -5.04 12.82
N ASP A 156 -16.04 -5.22 12.28
CA ASP A 156 -15.02 -6.05 12.92
C ASP A 156 -14.56 -5.45 14.26
N LEU A 157 -14.44 -4.13 14.33
CA LEU A 157 -14.15 -3.44 15.59
C LEU A 157 -15.28 -3.62 16.61
N ILE A 158 -16.55 -3.45 16.20
CA ILE A 158 -17.69 -3.66 17.10
C ILE A 158 -17.72 -5.11 17.59
N LYS A 159 -17.55 -6.10 16.69
CA LYS A 159 -17.49 -7.51 17.05
C LYS A 159 -16.39 -7.80 18.06
N GLU A 160 -15.24 -7.14 17.96
CA GLU A 160 -14.17 -7.26 18.95
C GLU A 160 -14.60 -6.73 20.32
N LYS A 161 -15.24 -5.56 20.36
CA LYS A 161 -15.73 -4.96 21.62
C LYS A 161 -16.86 -5.73 22.27
N VAL A 162 -17.80 -6.20 21.48
CA VAL A 162 -18.96 -6.98 21.95
C VAL A 162 -18.53 -8.26 22.65
N LYS A 163 -17.40 -8.88 22.27
CA LYS A 163 -16.86 -10.07 22.97
C LYS A 163 -16.53 -9.83 24.45
N HIS A 164 -16.28 -8.58 24.84
CA HIS A 164 -15.96 -8.21 26.22
C HIS A 164 -17.18 -7.69 27.00
N LEU A 165 -18.35 -7.64 26.37
CA LEU A 165 -19.62 -7.21 26.96
C LEU A 165 -20.52 -8.42 27.24
N SER A 166 -21.48 -8.24 28.14
CA SER A 166 -22.47 -9.26 28.48
C SER A 166 -23.70 -9.14 27.59
N SER A 167 -24.34 -10.27 27.30
CA SER A 167 -25.65 -10.28 26.64
C SER A 167 -26.66 -9.48 27.47
N GLY A 168 -27.38 -8.58 26.81
CA GLY A 168 -28.31 -7.64 27.44
C GLY A 168 -27.72 -6.25 27.75
N ASP A 169 -26.41 -6.05 27.61
CA ASP A 169 -25.82 -4.71 27.77
C ASP A 169 -26.36 -3.76 26.67
N GLU A 170 -26.88 -2.61 27.10
CA GLU A 170 -27.45 -1.58 26.22
C GLU A 170 -26.61 -0.32 26.27
N LEU A 171 -25.88 -0.04 25.18
CA LEU A 171 -24.94 1.09 25.08
C LEU A 171 -25.00 1.74 23.69
N PRO A 172 -24.76 3.06 23.57
CA PRO A 172 -24.61 3.70 22.28
C PRO A 172 -23.22 3.39 21.69
N ILE A 173 -22.99 3.68 20.40
CA ILE A 173 -21.70 3.42 19.73
C ILE A 173 -20.51 4.03 20.48
N ILE A 174 -20.68 5.21 21.06
CA ILE A 174 -19.63 5.87 21.86
C ILE A 174 -19.27 5.04 23.10
N GLY A 175 -20.27 4.45 23.77
CA GLY A 175 -20.06 3.57 24.93
C GLY A 175 -19.47 2.23 24.52
N LEU A 176 -19.97 1.63 23.43
CA LEU A 176 -19.49 0.34 22.91
C LEU A 176 -18.01 0.39 22.50
N LEU A 177 -17.60 1.49 21.85
CA LEU A 177 -16.23 1.63 21.36
C LEU A 177 -15.27 2.23 22.39
N GLY A 178 -15.77 3.01 23.35
CA GLY A 178 -14.95 3.69 24.34
C GLY A 178 -13.84 4.53 23.70
N ARG A 179 -12.56 4.22 24.00
CA ARG A 179 -11.42 4.96 23.44
C ARG A 179 -11.25 4.79 21.93
N ASP A 180 -11.71 3.69 21.36
CA ASP A 180 -11.61 3.40 19.92
C ASP A 180 -12.55 4.28 19.07
N ILE A 181 -13.46 5.05 19.70
CA ILE A 181 -14.30 6.03 19.01
C ILE A 181 -13.46 7.02 18.18
N ARG A 182 -12.23 7.31 18.60
CA ARG A 182 -11.29 8.19 17.88
C ARG A 182 -10.96 7.69 16.47
N ARG A 183 -11.10 6.39 16.22
CA ARG A 183 -10.78 5.73 14.94
C ARG A 183 -11.91 5.86 13.93
N VAL A 184 -13.14 6.06 14.40
CA VAL A 184 -14.34 6.14 13.55
C VAL A 184 -15.00 7.51 13.61
N LYS A 185 -14.53 8.44 14.45
CA LYS A 185 -15.19 9.72 14.75
C LYS A 185 -15.64 10.51 13.52
N GLU A 186 -14.80 10.59 12.49
CA GLU A 186 -15.10 11.33 11.26
C GLU A 186 -16.03 10.56 10.32
N SER A 187 -15.97 9.23 10.35
CA SER A 187 -16.73 8.34 9.47
C SER A 187 -18.06 7.89 10.07
N LEU A 188 -18.23 8.05 11.39
CA LEU A 188 -19.40 7.63 12.15
C LEU A 188 -20.73 8.12 11.58
N PRO A 189 -20.87 9.38 11.11
CA PRO A 189 -22.13 9.85 10.51
C PRO A 189 -22.60 9.04 9.29
N ASN A 190 -21.67 8.39 8.58
CA ASN A 190 -21.98 7.53 7.43
C ASN A 190 -22.14 6.06 7.84
N LEU A 191 -21.31 5.60 8.79
CA LEU A 191 -21.26 4.20 9.23
C LEU A 191 -22.44 3.80 10.13
N GLU A 192 -22.91 4.71 10.98
CA GLU A 192 -23.99 4.42 11.93
C GLU A 192 -25.35 4.19 11.22
N PRO A 193 -25.78 5.01 10.25
CA PRO A 193 -26.99 4.71 9.47
C PRO A 193 -26.91 3.38 8.71
N GLU A 194 -25.74 3.04 8.17
CA GLU A 194 -25.51 1.76 7.48
C GLU A 194 -25.63 0.57 8.46
N LEU A 195 -25.10 0.73 9.68
CA LEU A 195 -25.23 -0.27 10.74
C LEU A 195 -26.70 -0.53 11.08
N ILE A 196 -27.49 0.54 11.28
CA ILE A 196 -28.91 0.43 11.59
C ILE A 196 -29.64 -0.31 10.45
N SER A 197 -29.39 0.06 9.20
CA SER A 197 -30.02 -0.60 8.05
C SER A 197 -29.70 -2.09 7.98
N LYS A 198 -28.47 -2.49 8.34
CA LYS A 198 -28.05 -3.90 8.32
C LYS A 198 -28.55 -4.71 9.52
N ILE A 199 -28.75 -4.07 10.67
CA ILE A 199 -29.46 -4.67 11.81
C ILE A 199 -30.92 -4.90 11.44
N ASP A 200 -31.59 -3.87 10.88
CA ASP A 200 -32.99 -3.96 10.46
C ASP A 200 -33.19 -5.01 9.34
N GLY A 201 -32.18 -5.19 8.48
CA GLY A 201 -32.13 -6.23 7.45
C GLY A 201 -31.77 -7.64 7.94
N GLY A 202 -31.41 -7.81 9.22
CA GLY A 202 -31.04 -9.10 9.81
C GLY A 202 -29.66 -9.63 9.42
N GLU A 203 -28.79 -8.81 8.81
CA GLU A 203 -27.42 -9.20 8.46
C GLU A 203 -26.49 -9.21 9.69
N ILE A 204 -26.88 -8.51 10.76
CA ILE A 204 -26.13 -8.40 12.01
C ILE A 204 -26.90 -9.09 13.12
N SER A 205 -26.34 -10.17 13.65
CA SER A 205 -27.00 -11.02 14.65
C SER A 205 -26.55 -10.78 16.10
N PHE A 206 -25.43 -10.07 16.29
CA PHE A 206 -24.80 -9.86 17.61
C PHE A 206 -25.20 -8.52 18.25
N LEU A 207 -26.02 -7.71 17.57
CA LEU A 207 -26.56 -6.45 18.07
C LEU A 207 -28.02 -6.31 17.63
N THR A 208 -28.83 -5.70 18.50
CA THR A 208 -30.19 -5.26 18.18
C THR A 208 -30.36 -3.79 18.51
N LYS A 209 -31.35 -3.15 17.86
CA LYS A 209 -31.65 -1.73 18.09
C LYS A 209 -32.31 -1.55 19.45
N GLY A 210 -31.69 -0.75 20.31
CA GLY A 210 -32.19 -0.39 21.64
C GLY A 210 -32.96 0.93 21.65
N LYS A 211 -33.03 1.54 22.84
CA LYS A 211 -33.70 2.83 23.07
C LYS A 211 -32.89 4.01 22.53
N VAL A 212 -33.59 5.13 22.34
CA VAL A 212 -32.96 6.43 22.09
C VAL A 212 -32.98 7.22 23.39
N ASP A 213 -31.81 7.43 23.98
CA ASP A 213 -31.68 8.03 25.32
C ASP A 213 -30.35 8.79 25.44
N LYS A 214 -30.26 9.68 26.43
CA LYS A 214 -29.00 10.37 26.72
C LYS A 214 -27.97 9.39 27.27
N TYR A 215 -26.71 9.66 26.93
CA TYR A 215 -25.58 8.91 27.46
C TYR A 215 -24.58 9.87 28.06
N GLU A 216 -24.37 9.76 29.37
CA GLU A 216 -23.52 10.66 30.15
C GLU A 216 -23.84 12.14 29.85
N ASN A 217 -22.84 12.93 29.44
CA ASN A 217 -22.93 14.35 29.12
C ASN A 217 -23.29 14.62 27.64
N SER A 218 -23.97 13.69 26.97
CA SER A 218 -24.38 13.89 25.57
C SER A 218 -25.35 15.08 25.45
N ARG A 219 -25.10 15.95 24.45
CA ARG A 219 -25.99 17.09 24.17
C ARG A 219 -27.32 16.66 23.57
N HIS A 220 -27.32 15.54 22.85
CA HIS A 220 -28.47 14.98 22.16
C HIS A 220 -28.65 13.52 22.59
N ASP A 221 -29.85 13.00 22.37
CA ASP A 221 -30.16 11.60 22.58
C ASP A 221 -29.44 10.77 21.52
N LEU A 222 -28.87 9.64 21.93
CA LEU A 222 -28.12 8.74 21.06
C LEU A 222 -28.90 7.44 20.87
N GLN A 223 -28.71 6.77 19.74
CA GLN A 223 -29.23 5.43 19.54
C GLN A 223 -28.39 4.44 20.36
N HIS A 224 -29.03 3.69 21.26
CA HIS A 224 -28.40 2.60 21.99
C HIS A 224 -28.59 1.29 21.22
N TYR A 225 -27.66 0.36 21.43
CA TYR A 225 -27.67 -0.97 20.83
C TYR A 225 -27.53 -1.99 21.94
N VAL A 226 -28.33 -3.05 21.86
CA VAL A 226 -28.35 -4.13 22.84
C VAL A 226 -27.52 -5.28 22.31
N VAL A 227 -26.55 -5.71 23.11
CA VAL A 227 -25.74 -6.90 22.84
C VAL A 227 -26.60 -8.15 22.96
N VAL A 228 -26.59 -8.98 21.93
CA VAL A 228 -27.35 -10.24 21.87
C VAL A 228 -26.46 -11.41 22.29
#